data_AF-A0A7V9JE70-F1
#
_entry.id   AF-A0A7V9JE70-F1
#
_cell.length_a   1.000
_cell.length_b   1.000
_cell.length_c   1.000
_cell.angle_alpha   90.00
_cell.angle_beta   90.00
_cell.angle_gamma   90.00
#
_symmetry.space_group_name_H-M   'P 1'
#
loop_
_entity.id
_entity.type
_entity.pdbx_description
1 polymer ?
#
loop_
_entity_poly.entity_id
_entity_poly.type
_entity_poly.pdbx_seq_one_letter_code
_entity_poly.pdbx_strand_id
1 'polypeptide(L)'
;MYSASGLVPARSDSRCSNRGCPSLASERSFVECGHFAGAVEEVALDLVGRTLRVVGDEGPLDALIIETEAYGGFTDPASHAAFKPRGGARLMWERPGTIYVYAAYG
;
A
#
# COMPACT_ATOMS: atom_id res chain seq x y z
N MET A 1 32.45 10.26 50.87
CA MET A 1 31.89 11.44 50.18
C MET A 1 31.51 10.97 48.79
N TYR A 2 30.28 10.95 48.30
CA TYR A 2 29.01 11.56 48.68
C TYR A 2 27.90 10.49 48.53
N SER A 3 26.89 10.58 49.39
CA SER A 3 25.68 9.76 49.39
C SER A 3 24.56 10.51 48.65
N ALA A 4 23.74 9.79 47.87
CA ALA A 4 22.37 10.12 47.45
C ALA A 4 21.84 8.86 46.73
N SER A 5 21.08 7.93 47.30
CA SER A 5 19.80 8.05 48.04
C SER A 5 18.79 8.90 47.28
N GLY A 6 18.04 8.25 46.39
CA GLY A 6 16.89 8.85 45.72
C GLY A 6 16.31 7.95 44.64
N LEU A 7 15.60 6.89 45.04
CA LEU A 7 14.61 6.27 44.16
C LEU A 7 13.57 7.34 43.81
N VAL A 8 13.50 7.74 42.54
CA VAL A 8 12.39 8.51 42.01
C VAL A 8 11.19 7.55 41.90
N PRO A 9 10.04 7.81 42.53
CA PRO A 9 8.87 6.99 42.30
C PRO A 9 8.39 7.22 40.87
N ALA A 10 8.13 6.13 40.14
CA ALA A 10 7.37 6.19 38.90
C ALA A 10 6.05 6.90 39.20
N ARG A 11 5.84 8.07 38.58
CA ARG A 11 4.55 8.75 38.65
C ARG A 11 3.53 7.83 38.01
N SER A 12 2.67 7.24 38.83
CA SER A 12 1.41 6.69 38.40
C SER A 12 0.54 7.86 37.95
N ASP A 13 0.64 8.23 36.68
CA ASP A 13 -0.40 9.02 36.03
C ASP A 13 -1.59 8.11 35.75
N SER A 14 -2.19 7.63 36.85
CA SER A 14 -3.47 6.95 36.92
C SER A 14 -4.59 7.98 36.74
N ARG A 15 -4.65 8.58 35.55
CA ARG A 15 -5.78 9.41 35.13
C ARG A 15 -5.89 9.62 33.62
N CYS A 16 -5.59 8.60 32.82
CA CYS A 16 -6.25 8.51 31.52
C CYS A 16 -7.66 7.96 31.76
N SER A 17 -8.64 8.86 31.87
CA SER A 17 -10.04 8.49 32.01
C SER A 17 -10.43 7.62 30.81
N ASN A 18 -11.17 6.54 31.07
CA ASN A 18 -11.65 5.55 30.11
C ASN A 18 -12.71 6.12 29.12
N ARG A 19 -12.58 7.38 28.70
CA ARG A 19 -13.42 8.02 27.69
C ARG A 19 -12.79 7.78 26.32
N GLY A 20 -13.04 6.59 25.80
CA GLY A 20 -13.01 6.27 24.37
C GLY A 20 -11.75 6.75 23.63
N CYS A 21 -10.61 6.14 23.90
CA CYS A 21 -9.60 6.05 22.85
C CYS A 21 -10.21 5.14 21.78
N PRO A 22 -10.53 5.63 20.57
CA PRO A 22 -10.86 4.71 19.49
C PRO A 22 -9.61 3.85 19.32
N SER A 23 -9.75 2.54 19.47
CA SER A 23 -8.70 1.62 19.06
C SER A 23 -8.44 1.93 17.59
N LEU A 24 -7.33 2.62 17.27
CA LEU A 24 -6.90 2.93 15.90
C LEU A 24 -6.50 1.67 15.10
N ALA A 25 -6.90 0.49 15.56
CA ALA A 25 -7.20 -0.63 14.70
C ALA A 25 -8.46 -0.31 13.88
N SER A 26 -8.40 0.76 13.09
CA SER A 26 -9.28 0.92 11.93
C SER A 26 -9.18 -0.37 11.13
N GLU A 27 -10.31 -1.02 10.87
CA GLU A 27 -10.38 -2.15 9.95
C GLU A 27 -9.70 -1.73 8.63
N ARG A 28 -8.51 -2.26 8.38
CA ARG A 28 -7.82 -2.08 7.11
C ARG A 28 -8.56 -2.95 6.10
N SER A 29 -9.48 -2.37 5.36
CA SER A 29 -10.17 -3.07 4.27
C SER A 29 -9.22 -3.21 3.07
N PHE A 30 -9.13 -4.42 2.52
CA PHE A 30 -8.46 -4.63 1.25
C PHE A 30 -9.25 -4.00 0.09
N VAL A 31 -8.54 -3.68 -0.99
CA VAL A 31 -9.15 -3.20 -2.23
C VAL A 31 -9.61 -4.40 -3.04
N GLU A 32 -10.91 -4.47 -3.34
CA GLU A 32 -11.49 -5.54 -4.14
C GLU A 32 -11.11 -5.43 -5.62
N CYS A 33 -11.05 -6.57 -6.32
CA CYS A 33 -10.64 -6.60 -7.74
C CYS A 33 -11.51 -5.70 -8.64
N GLY A 34 -12.80 -5.53 -8.30
CA GLY A 34 -13.73 -4.69 -9.04
C GLY A 34 -13.38 -3.19 -9.01
N HIS A 35 -12.60 -2.74 -8.02
CA HIS A 35 -12.11 -1.37 -7.94
C HIS A 35 -11.22 -1.01 -9.14
N PHE A 36 -10.44 -1.97 -9.64
CA PHE A 36 -9.48 -1.75 -10.73
C PHE A 36 -10.13 -1.73 -12.13
N ALA A 37 -11.45 -1.87 -12.23
CA ALA A 37 -12.17 -1.92 -13.50
C ALA A 37 -12.55 -0.53 -14.06
N GLY A 38 -12.22 0.56 -13.33
CA GLY A 38 -12.49 1.94 -13.75
C GLY A 38 -11.54 2.47 -14.83
N ALA A 39 -11.68 3.76 -15.16
CA ALA A 39 -10.75 4.44 -16.05
C ALA A 39 -9.34 4.42 -15.44
N VAL A 40 -8.31 4.16 -16.25
CA VAL A 40 -6.95 3.91 -15.75
C VAL A 40 -6.37 5.12 -15.02
N GLU A 41 -6.72 6.33 -15.46
CA GLU A 41 -6.31 7.59 -14.84
C GLU A 41 -6.98 7.79 -13.47
N GLU A 42 -8.27 7.45 -13.36
CA GLU A 42 -9.02 7.54 -12.10
C GLU A 42 -8.51 6.53 -11.07
N VAL A 43 -8.26 5.29 -11.52
CA VAL A 43 -7.70 4.23 -10.67
C VAL A 43 -6.29 4.64 -10.22
N ALA A 44 -5.43 5.12 -11.10
CA ALA A 44 -4.08 5.54 -10.74
C ALA A 44 -4.11 6.65 -9.66
N LEU A 45 -4.91 7.69 -9.86
CA LEU A 45 -5.05 8.78 -8.89
C LEU A 45 -5.58 8.29 -7.53
N ASP A 46 -6.56 7.40 -7.52
CA ASP A 46 -7.13 6.86 -6.29
C ASP A 46 -6.20 5.91 -5.54
N LEU A 47 -5.21 5.33 -6.22
CA LEU A 47 -4.16 4.53 -5.58
C LEU A 47 -3.19 5.38 -4.75
N VAL A 48 -2.99 6.66 -5.09
CA VAL A 48 -2.16 7.57 -4.30
C VAL A 48 -2.77 7.79 -2.92
N GLY A 49 -1.98 7.56 -1.87
CA GLY A 49 -2.42 7.61 -0.48
C GLY A 49 -2.91 6.26 0.07
N ARG A 50 -3.04 5.22 -0.76
CA ARG A 50 -3.35 3.86 -0.29
C ARG A 50 -2.10 3.13 0.18
N THR A 51 -2.29 2.09 1.00
CA THR A 51 -1.21 1.24 1.49
C THR A 51 -1.11 -0.03 0.64
N LEU A 52 0.08 -0.31 0.10
CA LEU A 52 0.45 -1.60 -0.45
C LEU A 52 1.00 -2.48 0.66
N ARG A 53 0.39 -3.66 0.85
CA ARG A 53 0.88 -4.69 1.77
C ARG A 53 1.47 -5.86 1.00
N VAL A 54 2.71 -6.21 1.30
CA VAL A 54 3.37 -7.43 0.80
C VAL A 54 3.53 -8.40 1.95
N VAL A 55 3.09 -9.65 1.77
CA VAL A 55 3.24 -10.71 2.78
C VAL A 55 4.33 -11.67 2.31
N GLY A 56 5.39 -11.80 3.10
CA GLY A 56 6.48 -12.75 2.89
C GLY A 56 6.78 -13.55 4.16
N ASP A 57 7.81 -14.40 4.09
CA ASP A 57 8.19 -15.31 5.18
C ASP A 57 8.60 -14.58 6.47
N GLU A 58 9.18 -13.38 6.35
CA GLU A 58 9.58 -12.50 7.46
C GLU A 58 8.41 -11.69 8.06
N GLY A 59 7.20 -11.84 7.50
CA GLY A 59 5.99 -11.11 7.91
C GLY A 59 5.52 -10.06 6.89
N PRO A 60 4.46 -9.28 7.24
CA PRO A 60 3.91 -8.26 6.36
C PRO A 60 4.75 -6.98 6.34
N LEU A 61 4.96 -6.43 5.14
CA LEU A 61 5.52 -5.09 4.92
C LEU A 61 4.45 -4.17 4.34
N ASP A 62 4.29 -2.99 4.93
CA ASP A 62 3.36 -1.96 4.49
C ASP A 62 4.12 -0.76 3.93
N ALA A 63 3.70 -0.27 2.76
CA ALA A 63 4.23 0.94 2.15
C ALA A 63 3.09 1.85 1.67
N LEU A 64 3.27 3.17 1.78
CA LEU A 64 2.35 4.16 1.22
C LEU A 64 2.66 4.36 -0.26
N ILE A 65 1.62 4.30 -1.09
CA ILE A 65 1.73 4.67 -2.50
C ILE A 65 1.68 6.20 -2.57
N ILE A 66 2.74 6.83 -3.06
CA ILE A 66 2.83 8.30 -3.19
C ILE A 66 2.79 8.77 -4.64
N GLU A 67 3.01 7.86 -5.58
CA GLU A 67 3.12 8.15 -7.00
C GLU A 67 2.63 6.95 -7.81
N THR A 68 1.99 7.23 -8.95
CA THR A 68 1.46 6.25 -9.89
C THR A 68 1.51 6.80 -11.31
N GLU A 69 1.67 5.91 -12.29
CA GLU A 69 1.55 6.24 -13.72
C GLU A 69 0.39 5.45 -14.33
N ALA A 70 -0.36 6.11 -15.23
CA ALA A 70 -1.47 5.50 -15.96
C ALA A 70 -1.03 5.17 -17.39
N TYR A 71 -1.22 3.92 -17.82
CA TYR A 71 -0.88 3.45 -19.16
C TYR A 71 -2.14 3.07 -19.93
N GLY A 72 -2.46 3.82 -20.98
CA GLY A 72 -3.74 3.77 -21.71
C GLY A 72 -3.95 2.55 -22.63
N GLY A 73 -3.25 1.44 -22.39
CA GLY A 73 -3.39 0.23 -23.20
C GLY A 73 -2.96 0.45 -24.66
N PHE A 74 -3.82 0.11 -25.62
CA PHE A 74 -3.51 0.13 -27.05
C PHE A 74 -3.30 1.54 -27.63
N THR A 75 -3.95 2.55 -27.05
CA THR A 75 -3.88 3.93 -27.55
C THR A 75 -2.67 4.69 -27.01
N ASP A 76 -1.89 4.07 -26.12
CA ASP A 76 -0.73 4.67 -25.48
C ASP A 76 0.56 4.01 -26.00
N PRO A 77 1.36 4.71 -26.82
CA PRO A 77 2.62 4.19 -27.35
C PRO A 77 3.66 3.85 -26.27
N ALA A 78 3.55 4.39 -25.06
CA ALA A 78 4.44 4.06 -23.94
C ALA A 78 4.06 2.73 -23.25
N SER A 79 2.84 2.24 -23.46
CA SER A 79 2.33 1.04 -22.82
C SER A 79 2.81 -0.24 -23.50
N HIS A 80 3.30 -1.21 -22.71
CA HIS A 80 3.59 -2.56 -23.22
C HIS A 80 2.38 -3.23 -23.89
N ALA A 81 1.16 -2.88 -23.48
CA ALA A 81 -0.06 -3.40 -24.09
C ALA A 81 -0.23 -2.97 -25.56
N ALA A 82 0.36 -1.85 -25.98
CA ALA A 82 0.25 -1.36 -27.36
C ALA A 82 1.05 -2.19 -28.38
N PHE A 83 2.16 -2.82 -28.00
CA PHE A 83 3.08 -3.47 -28.95
C PHE A 83 3.64 -4.83 -28.52
N LYS A 84 3.38 -5.31 -27.30
CA LYS A 84 3.82 -6.64 -26.82
C LYS A 84 2.64 -7.60 -26.63
N PRO A 85 2.05 -8.15 -27.70
CA PRO A 85 0.89 -9.05 -27.60
C PRO A 85 1.23 -10.45 -27.04
N ARG A 86 2.50 -10.72 -26.72
CA ARG A 86 2.99 -12.05 -26.29
C ARG A 86 3.92 -11.92 -25.08
N GLY A 87 4.11 -13.03 -24.37
CA GLY A 87 4.92 -13.08 -23.16
C GLY A 87 4.19 -12.46 -21.96
N GLY A 88 4.95 -11.98 -20.96
CA GLY A 88 4.39 -11.46 -19.71
C GLY A 88 3.46 -10.27 -19.88
N ALA A 89 3.66 -9.44 -20.91
CA ALA A 89 2.80 -8.28 -21.20
C ALA A 89 1.36 -8.66 -21.54
N ARG A 90 1.07 -9.93 -21.89
CA ARG A 90 -0.29 -10.44 -22.04
C ARG A 90 -1.13 -10.25 -20.76
N LEU A 91 -0.49 -10.24 -19.58
CA LEU A 91 -1.17 -10.06 -18.29
C LEU A 91 -1.90 -8.71 -18.17
N MET A 92 -1.48 -7.69 -18.93
CA MET A 92 -2.17 -6.39 -18.98
C MET A 92 -3.58 -6.48 -19.61
N TRP A 93 -3.92 -7.61 -20.24
CA TRP A 93 -5.22 -7.89 -20.84
C TRP A 93 -6.07 -8.89 -20.04
N GLU A 94 -5.56 -9.35 -18.90
CA GLU A 94 -6.32 -10.24 -18.02
C GLU A 94 -7.29 -9.41 -17.14
N ARG A 95 -7.98 -10.08 -16.21
CA ARG A 95 -8.97 -9.41 -15.35
C ARG A 95 -8.35 -8.22 -14.57
N PRO A 96 -9.12 -7.16 -14.31
CA PRO A 96 -8.69 -6.08 -13.41
C PRO A 96 -8.18 -6.59 -12.06
N GLY A 97 -7.12 -5.97 -11.55
CA GLY A 97 -6.41 -6.41 -10.34
C GLY A 97 -5.34 -7.49 -10.58
N THR A 98 -5.13 -7.93 -11.83
CA THR A 98 -3.98 -8.78 -12.18
C THR A 98 -2.68 -7.98 -12.07
N ILE A 99 -1.72 -8.49 -11.30
CA ILE A 99 -0.40 -7.85 -11.14
C ILE A 99 0.51 -8.31 -12.27
N TYR A 100 1.08 -7.35 -13.01
CA TYR A 100 2.10 -7.57 -14.01
C TYR A 100 3.44 -6.99 -13.54
N VAL A 101 4.41 -7.86 -13.26
CA VAL A 101 5.78 -7.49 -12.88
C VAL A 101 6.73 -7.89 -14.01
N TYR A 102 7.69 -7.03 -14.35
CA TYR A 102 8.69 -7.30 -15.38
C TYR A 102 10.07 -6.74 -15.00
N ALA A 103 11.12 -7.34 -15.56
CA ALA A 103 12.47 -6.79 -15.48
C ALA A 103 12.64 -5.67 -16.51
N ALA A 104 12.91 -4.45 -16.06
CA ALA A 104 13.09 -3.29 -16.95
C ALA A 104 14.50 -3.21 -17.57
N TYR A 105 15.54 -3.66 -16.85
CA TYR A 105 16.93 -3.47 -17.25
C TYR A 105 17.81 -4.72 -17.16
N GLY A 106 17.23 -5.88 -16.82
CA GLY A 106 17.98 -7.12 -16.58
C GLY A 106 18.86 -6.99 -15.35
#